data_AF-A0A529ZT61-F1
#
_entry.id   AF-A0A529ZT61-F1
#
_cell.length_a   1.000
_cell.length_b   1.000
_cell.length_c   1.000
_cell.angle_alpha   90.00
_cell.angle_beta   90.00
_cell.angle_gamma   90.00
#
_symmetry.space_group_name_H-M   'P 1'
#
loop_
_entity.id
_entity.type
_entity.pdbx_description
1 polymer ?
#
loop_
_entity_poly.entity_id
_entity_poly.type
_entity_poly.pdbx_seq_one_letter_code
_entity_poly.pdbx_strand_id
1 'polypeptide(L)'
;AFAYAFLGLATAAAMLSKYNIAIFLAALFLASLSVRETREAIFDRRFLISVTVAILACLPTLYWSLTHLDDLLSHQGGLGVAEGGSIAKTALLGIRRLVNAIVNFAGLPVAIFAVAYGLAIRKQTEPPQPVRWPEKLLWRAIVLGLVVMVTVVVAAGITQFRDRWMLPIFILLPAALAMRFDAMGQRGRKTQATIVFVGALLAVLVLPLSWYMHLHGGDSRGGVVRMDYRSLYEQINADGPVKTVVSSWFWVGNLRLVDADLIALDDETPDFARSIR
;
A
#
# COMPACT_ATOMS: atom_id res chain seq x y z
N ALA A 1 30.55 -6.35 -5.27
CA ALA A 1 30.43 -4.99 -4.70
C ALA A 1 29.27 -4.23 -5.32
N PHE A 2 29.25 -4.03 -6.65
CA PHE A 2 28.18 -3.31 -7.35
C PHE A 2 26.76 -3.84 -7.06
N ALA A 3 26.52 -5.16 -7.13
CA ALA A 3 25.20 -5.73 -6.82
C ALA A 3 24.74 -5.41 -5.38
N TYR A 4 25.65 -5.43 -4.40
CA TYR A 4 25.33 -5.03 -3.02
C TYR A 4 25.06 -3.53 -2.91
N ALA A 5 25.82 -2.68 -3.61
CA ALA A 5 25.53 -1.25 -3.66
C ALA A 5 24.15 -0.97 -4.26
N PHE A 6 23.79 -1.63 -5.37
CA PHE A 6 22.47 -1.54 -5.97
C PHE A 6 21.35 -2.02 -5.04
N LEU A 7 21.57 -3.11 -4.29
CA LEU A 7 20.61 -3.56 -3.27
C LEU A 7 20.41 -2.49 -2.19
N GLY A 8 21.47 -1.84 -1.74
CA GLY A 8 21.41 -0.72 -0.79
C GLY A 8 20.62 0.47 -1.35
N LEU A 9 20.90 0.88 -2.59
CA LEU A 9 20.16 1.95 -3.27
C LEU A 9 18.69 1.61 -3.46
N ALA A 10 18.37 0.38 -3.87
CA ALA A 10 16.99 -0.07 -4.03
C ALA A 10 16.24 -0.07 -2.69
N THR A 11 16.92 -0.47 -1.61
CA THR A 11 16.38 -0.42 -0.24
C THR A 11 16.08 1.01 0.18
N ALA A 12 17.01 1.94 -0.07
CA ALA A 12 16.82 3.35 0.24
C ALA A 12 15.70 3.99 -0.59
N ALA A 13 15.67 3.75 -1.91
CA ALA A 13 14.63 4.23 -2.79
C ALA A 13 13.24 3.73 -2.35
N ALA A 14 13.15 2.46 -1.95
CA ALA A 14 11.93 1.91 -1.39
C ALA A 14 11.54 2.66 -0.10
N MET A 15 12.44 2.79 0.88
CA MET A 15 12.17 3.46 2.15
C MET A 15 11.73 4.92 1.98
N LEU A 16 12.40 5.67 1.11
CA LEU A 16 12.10 7.08 0.82
C LEU A 16 10.79 7.24 0.03
N SER A 17 10.36 6.23 -0.74
CA SER A 17 9.06 6.27 -1.44
C SER A 17 7.89 6.18 -0.47
N LYS A 18 7.97 5.30 0.53
CA LYS A 18 6.91 5.09 1.52
C LYS A 18 7.41 4.31 2.73
N TYR A 19 7.26 4.89 3.92
CA TYR A 19 7.75 4.30 5.17
C TYR A 19 7.15 2.92 5.50
N ASN A 20 5.92 2.62 5.06
CA ASN A 20 5.30 1.33 5.32
C ASN A 20 5.97 0.16 4.56
N ILE A 21 6.88 0.44 3.63
CA ILE A 21 7.71 -0.60 2.98
C ILE A 21 8.68 -1.25 3.96
N ALA A 22 9.00 -0.61 5.10
CA ALA A 22 9.87 -1.17 6.12
C ALA A 22 9.40 -2.57 6.57
N ILE A 23 8.08 -2.78 6.63
CA ILE A 23 7.45 -4.08 6.93
C ILE A 23 7.84 -5.13 5.89
N PHE A 24 7.78 -4.77 4.61
CA PHE A 24 8.18 -5.65 3.51
C PHE A 24 9.69 -5.93 3.53
N LEU A 25 10.53 -4.91 3.73
CA LEU A 25 11.98 -5.08 3.78
C LEU A 25 12.41 -5.99 4.96
N ALA A 26 11.81 -5.79 6.13
CA ALA A 26 12.03 -6.67 7.29
C ALA A 26 11.61 -8.10 6.98
N ALA A 27 10.43 -8.30 6.39
CA ALA A 27 9.94 -9.61 5.99
C ALA A 27 10.83 -10.29 4.94
N LEU A 28 11.28 -9.56 3.93
CA LEU A 28 12.18 -10.06 2.89
C LEU A 28 13.54 -10.43 3.46
N PHE A 29 14.07 -9.63 4.40
CA PHE A 29 15.31 -9.94 5.10
C PHE A 29 15.19 -11.22 5.93
N LEU A 30 14.15 -11.35 6.75
CA LEU A 30 13.87 -12.56 7.53
C LEU A 30 13.66 -13.79 6.63
N ALA A 31 12.94 -13.62 5.52
CA ALA A 31 12.76 -14.68 4.53
C ALA A 31 14.08 -15.10 3.89
N SER A 32 14.93 -14.14 3.57
CA SER A 32 16.26 -14.37 2.98
C SER A 32 17.20 -15.10 3.93
N LEU A 33 17.11 -14.84 5.24
CA LEU A 33 17.85 -15.59 6.27
C LEU A 33 17.38 -17.04 6.39
N SER A 34 16.12 -17.33 6.04
CA SER A 34 15.56 -18.67 6.17
C SER A 34 15.94 -19.61 5.01
N VAL A 35 16.27 -19.06 3.84
CA VAL A 35 16.60 -19.80 2.61
C VAL A 35 18.11 -19.87 2.46
N ARG A 36 18.67 -21.07 2.28
CA ARG A 36 20.13 -21.29 2.33
C ARG A 36 20.86 -20.43 1.29
N GLU A 37 20.35 -20.43 0.07
CA GLU A 37 20.93 -19.78 -1.11
C GLU A 37 21.05 -18.26 -0.93
N THR A 38 20.07 -17.63 -0.28
CA THR A 38 20.08 -16.18 -0.01
C THR A 38 20.77 -15.82 1.29
N ARG A 39 20.76 -16.73 2.28
CA ARG A 39 21.43 -16.54 3.57
C ARG A 39 22.94 -16.41 3.38
N GLU A 40 23.52 -17.15 2.44
CA GLU A 40 24.93 -17.04 2.09
C GLU A 40 25.30 -15.63 1.58
N ALA A 41 24.40 -14.98 0.82
CA ALA A 41 24.61 -13.60 0.37
C ALA A 41 24.46 -12.57 1.51
N ILE A 42 23.62 -12.82 2.52
CA ILE A 42 23.48 -11.92 3.68
C ILE A 42 24.71 -12.00 4.60
N PHE A 43 25.27 -13.20 4.81
CA PHE A 43 26.44 -13.37 5.68
C PHE A 43 27.77 -13.04 4.99
N ASP A 44 27.76 -12.72 3.71
CA ASP A 44 28.91 -12.14 3.03
C ASP A 44 29.24 -10.77 3.63
N ARG A 45 30.51 -10.53 3.98
CA ARG A 45 30.97 -9.22 4.49
C ARG A 45 30.61 -8.05 3.57
N ARG A 46 30.50 -8.32 2.27
CA ARG A 46 30.11 -7.32 1.25
C ARG A 46 28.65 -6.87 1.39
N PHE A 47 27.80 -7.59 2.12
CA PHE A 47 26.45 -7.14 2.47
C PHE A 47 26.46 -5.84 3.29
N LEU A 48 27.54 -5.58 4.04
CA LEU A 48 27.74 -4.29 4.72
C LEU A 48 27.74 -3.10 3.75
N ILE A 49 28.11 -3.32 2.49
CA ILE A 49 28.01 -2.28 1.45
C ILE A 49 26.55 -1.91 1.23
N SER A 50 25.62 -2.88 1.17
CA SER A 50 24.19 -2.62 1.03
C SER A 50 23.65 -1.81 2.20
N VAL A 51 24.01 -2.20 3.43
CA VAL A 51 23.59 -1.51 4.65
C VAL A 51 24.11 -0.08 4.67
N THR A 52 25.41 0.09 4.40
CA THR A 52 26.06 1.42 4.40
C THR A 52 25.44 2.33 3.34
N VAL A 53 25.26 1.84 2.12
CA VAL A 53 24.65 2.61 1.03
C VAL A 53 23.21 2.98 1.35
N ALA A 54 22.42 2.06 1.91
CA ALA A 54 21.05 2.34 2.30
C ALA A 54 20.97 3.43 3.40
N ILE A 55 21.81 3.33 4.43
CA ILE A 55 21.88 4.32 5.51
C ILE A 55 22.29 5.68 4.97
N LEU A 56 23.37 5.77 4.19
CA LEU A 56 23.85 7.04 3.66
C LEU A 56 22.82 7.71 2.74
N ALA A 57 22.12 6.93 1.91
CA ALA A 57 21.09 7.46 1.03
C ALA A 57 19.84 7.93 1.79
N CYS A 58 19.46 7.26 2.88
CA CYS A 58 18.34 7.69 3.73
C CYS A 58 18.73 8.75 4.77
N LEU A 59 20.03 8.99 5.00
CA LEU A 59 20.53 9.80 6.11
C LEU A 59 19.92 11.21 6.18
N PRO A 60 19.80 11.99 5.08
CA PRO A 60 19.26 13.34 5.16
C PRO A 60 17.81 13.36 5.69
N THR A 61 16.99 12.45 5.18
CA THR A 61 15.58 12.33 5.58
C THR A 61 15.45 11.77 6.99
N LEU A 62 16.25 10.76 7.35
CA LEU A 62 16.25 10.20 8.70
C LEU A 62 16.68 11.24 9.73
N TYR A 63 17.70 12.04 9.43
CA TYR A 63 18.16 13.12 10.30
C TYR A 63 17.06 14.17 10.52
N TRP A 64 16.40 14.60 9.45
CA TRP A 64 15.28 15.53 9.57
C TRP A 64 14.13 14.95 10.40
N SER A 65 13.70 13.72 10.10
CA SER A 65 12.62 13.04 10.82
C SER A 65 12.92 12.83 12.31
N LEU A 66 14.17 12.55 12.68
CA LEU A 66 14.58 12.38 14.08
C LEU A 66 14.66 13.71 14.84
N THR A 67 14.89 14.81 14.15
CA THR A 67 14.94 16.16 14.74
C THR A 67 13.58 16.85 14.78
N HIS A 68 12.59 16.33 14.04
CA HIS A 68 11.23 16.86 13.93
C HIS A 68 10.19 15.75 14.19
N LEU A 69 10.35 15.04 15.31
CA LEU A 69 9.48 13.91 15.65
C LEU A 69 8.02 14.35 15.85
N ASP A 70 7.78 15.49 16.49
CA ASP A 70 6.41 15.98 16.73
C ASP A 70 5.67 16.23 15.41
N ASP A 71 6.35 16.81 14.42
CA ASP A 71 5.80 17.03 13.07
C ASP A 71 5.59 15.71 12.30
N LEU A 72 6.44 14.72 12.54
CA LEU A 72 6.30 13.38 11.95
C LEU A 72 5.10 12.64 12.57
N LEU A 73 4.92 12.74 13.89
CA LEU A 73 3.90 12.05 14.65
C LEU A 73 2.52 12.71 14.52
N SER A 74 2.46 14.03 14.27
CA SER A 74 1.19 14.76 14.06
C SER A 74 0.34 14.17 12.92
N HIS A 75 0.98 13.54 11.92
CA HIS A 75 0.33 12.88 10.79
C HIS A 75 -0.15 11.43 11.09
N GLN A 76 0.07 10.91 12.30
CA GLN A 76 -0.31 9.54 12.69
C GLN A 76 -1.80 9.39 13.08
N GLY A 77 -2.54 10.50 13.24
CA GLY A 77 -3.95 10.47 13.66
C GLY A 77 -4.86 9.58 12.79
N GLY A 78 -4.48 9.35 11.53
CA GLY A 78 -5.20 8.44 10.62
C GLY A 78 -5.08 6.93 10.91
N LEU A 79 -4.30 6.53 11.94
CA LEU A 79 -4.12 5.13 12.34
C LEU A 79 -5.12 4.68 13.43
N GLY A 80 -5.80 5.63 14.07
CA GLY A 80 -6.74 5.38 15.16
C GLY A 80 -6.13 4.50 16.24
N VAL A 81 -5.27 5.09 17.07
CA VAL A 81 -4.76 4.43 18.26
C VAL A 81 -5.84 4.54 19.33
N ALA A 82 -6.27 3.41 19.89
CA ALA A 82 -7.34 3.43 20.89
C ALA A 82 -6.83 3.97 22.23
N GLU A 83 -7.29 5.16 22.62
CA GLU A 83 -7.05 5.70 23.97
C GLU A 83 -8.05 5.09 24.96
N GLY A 84 -7.55 4.45 26.02
CA GLY A 84 -8.37 4.05 27.19
C GLY A 84 -9.23 2.79 27.07
N GLY A 85 -9.11 2.00 25.99
CA GLY A 85 -9.87 0.76 25.80
C GLY A 85 -9.17 -0.52 26.32
N SER A 86 -9.93 -1.61 26.53
CA SER A 86 -9.34 -2.93 26.79
C SER A 86 -8.44 -3.36 25.62
N ILE A 87 -7.16 -3.63 25.91
CA ILE A 87 -6.13 -4.05 24.92
C ILE A 87 -6.64 -5.21 24.05
N ALA A 88 -7.35 -6.17 24.64
CA ALA A 88 -7.91 -7.32 23.92
C ALA A 88 -8.96 -6.91 22.88
N LYS A 89 -9.84 -5.94 23.20
CA LYS A 89 -10.86 -5.44 22.26
C LYS A 89 -10.21 -4.68 21.11
N THR A 90 -9.20 -3.86 21.41
CA THR A 90 -8.42 -3.11 20.41
C THR A 90 -7.70 -4.06 19.46
N ALA A 91 -7.02 -5.07 20.00
CA ALA A 91 -6.32 -6.08 19.21
C ALA A 91 -7.29 -6.88 18.33
N LEU A 92 -8.43 -7.32 18.86
CA LEU A 92 -9.46 -8.03 18.08
C LEU A 92 -10.01 -7.18 16.94
N LEU A 93 -10.28 -5.90 17.18
CA LEU A 93 -10.73 -4.97 16.15
C LEU A 93 -9.66 -4.78 15.06
N GLY A 94 -8.41 -4.55 15.46
CA GLY A 94 -7.27 -4.41 14.55
C GLY A 94 -7.08 -5.66 13.67
N ILE A 95 -7.12 -6.85 14.27
CA ILE A 95 -7.02 -8.14 13.56
C ILE A 95 -8.19 -8.30 12.59
N ARG A 96 -9.43 -8.03 13.01
CA ARG A 96 -10.60 -8.12 12.12
C ARG A 96 -10.45 -7.22 10.90
N ARG A 97 -9.97 -5.98 11.09
CA ARG A 97 -9.76 -5.05 9.97
C ARG A 97 -8.60 -5.48 9.08
N LEU A 98 -7.54 -6.04 9.65
CA LEU A 98 -6.45 -6.62 8.89
C LEU A 98 -6.93 -7.81 8.03
N VAL A 99 -7.75 -8.71 8.58
CA VAL A 99 -8.37 -9.80 7.80
C VAL A 99 -9.22 -9.26 6.67
N ASN A 100 -10.07 -8.24 6.93
CA ASN A 100 -10.85 -7.60 5.87
C ASN A 100 -9.95 -7.00 4.78
N ALA A 101 -8.87 -6.33 5.14
CA ALA A 101 -7.92 -5.77 4.19
C ALA A 101 -7.21 -6.84 3.36
N ILE A 102 -6.83 -7.97 3.97
CA ILE A 102 -6.26 -9.12 3.27
C ILE A 102 -7.27 -9.68 2.26
N VAL A 103 -8.52 -9.88 2.67
CA VAL A 103 -9.58 -10.41 1.80
C VAL A 103 -9.90 -9.45 0.66
N ASN A 104 -10.05 -8.15 0.95
CA ASN A 104 -10.31 -7.13 -0.07
C ASN A 104 -9.18 -7.04 -1.09
N PHE A 105 -7.92 -7.14 -0.65
CA PHE A 105 -6.75 -6.98 -1.52
C PHE A 105 -6.42 -8.26 -2.29
N ALA A 106 -6.35 -9.40 -1.61
CA ALA A 106 -5.84 -10.65 -2.17
C ALA A 106 -6.96 -11.66 -2.51
N GLY A 107 -8.18 -11.46 -2.02
CA GLY A 107 -9.27 -12.43 -2.17
C GLY A 107 -9.59 -12.77 -3.62
N LEU A 108 -9.78 -11.76 -4.47
CA LEU A 108 -10.06 -11.98 -5.89
C LEU A 108 -8.87 -12.63 -6.63
N PRO A 109 -7.63 -12.11 -6.56
CA PRO A 109 -6.48 -12.78 -7.16
C PRO A 109 -6.29 -14.23 -6.71
N VAL A 110 -6.42 -14.50 -5.40
CA VAL A 110 -6.29 -15.84 -4.83
C VAL A 110 -7.42 -16.76 -5.30
N ALA A 111 -8.66 -16.27 -5.38
CA ALA A 111 -9.80 -17.07 -5.86
C ALA A 111 -9.65 -17.45 -7.33
N ILE A 112 -9.29 -16.50 -8.20
CA ILE A 112 -9.02 -16.75 -9.62
C ILE A 112 -7.89 -17.80 -9.74
N PHE A 113 -6.82 -17.61 -8.98
CA PHE A 113 -5.72 -18.57 -8.97
C PHE A 113 -6.14 -19.95 -8.49
N ALA A 114 -6.88 -20.05 -7.38
CA ALA A 114 -7.29 -21.32 -6.80
C ALA A 114 -8.17 -22.13 -7.77
N VAL A 115 -9.10 -21.46 -8.46
CA VAL A 115 -9.92 -22.09 -9.51
C VAL A 115 -9.04 -22.58 -10.66
N ALA A 116 -8.16 -21.72 -11.17
CA ALA A 116 -7.30 -22.07 -12.31
C ALA A 116 -6.29 -23.18 -11.97
N TYR A 117 -5.70 -23.14 -10.77
CA TYR A 117 -4.83 -24.19 -10.23
C TYR A 117 -5.59 -25.50 -10.09
N GLY A 118 -6.81 -25.47 -9.53
CA GLY A 118 -7.67 -26.66 -9.39
C GLY A 118 -8.03 -27.30 -10.73
N LEU A 119 -8.31 -26.48 -11.76
CA LEU A 119 -8.56 -26.96 -13.11
C LEU A 119 -7.30 -27.53 -13.79
N ALA A 120 -6.14 -26.91 -13.55
CA ALA A 120 -4.86 -27.35 -14.11
C ALA A 120 -4.41 -28.68 -13.50
N ILE A 121 -4.50 -28.84 -12.18
CA ILE A 121 -4.03 -30.04 -11.47
C ILE A 121 -4.90 -31.26 -11.72
N ARG A 122 -6.23 -31.08 -11.87
CA ARG A 122 -7.17 -32.18 -12.19
C ARG A 122 -6.86 -32.87 -13.52
N LYS A 123 -6.18 -32.17 -14.43
CA LYS A 123 -5.84 -32.66 -15.77
C LYS A 123 -4.33 -32.89 -15.90
N GLN A 124 -3.57 -32.89 -14.82
CA GLN A 124 -2.14 -33.19 -14.86
C GLN A 124 -1.89 -34.68 -14.89
N THR A 125 -0.94 -35.06 -15.75
CA THR A 125 -0.46 -36.45 -15.91
C THR A 125 0.94 -36.63 -15.32
N GLU A 126 1.66 -35.52 -15.06
CA GLU A 126 2.99 -35.51 -14.48
C GLU A 126 2.99 -34.73 -13.16
N PRO A 127 3.79 -35.16 -12.16
CA PRO A 127 3.89 -34.46 -10.88
C PRO A 127 4.55 -33.07 -11.06
N PRO A 128 4.08 -32.03 -10.35
CA PRO A 128 4.72 -30.71 -10.38
C PRO A 128 6.19 -30.77 -9.95
N GLN A 129 7.02 -29.91 -10.53
CA GLN A 129 8.41 -29.77 -10.08
C GLN A 129 8.48 -29.31 -8.61
N PRO A 130 9.52 -29.71 -7.87
CA PRO A 130 9.72 -29.26 -6.50
C PRO A 130 9.89 -27.74 -6.46
N VAL A 131 9.42 -27.14 -5.35
CA VAL A 131 9.51 -25.70 -5.11
C VAL A 131 10.97 -25.27 -5.10
N ARG A 132 11.35 -24.41 -6.06
CA ARG A 132 12.70 -23.86 -6.18
C ARG A 132 12.94 -22.78 -5.11
N TRP A 133 14.20 -22.51 -4.79
CA TRP A 133 14.55 -21.53 -3.76
C TRP A 133 13.94 -20.13 -3.95
N PRO A 134 13.79 -19.56 -5.18
CA PRO A 134 13.22 -18.21 -5.29
C PRO A 134 11.71 -18.23 -5.02
N GLU A 135 10.99 -19.29 -5.43
CA GLU A 135 9.57 -19.46 -5.08
C GLU A 135 9.41 -19.59 -3.56
N LYS A 136 10.27 -20.39 -2.91
CA LYS A 136 10.30 -20.53 -1.44
C LYS A 136 10.56 -19.18 -0.77
N LEU A 137 11.47 -18.37 -1.28
CA LEU A 137 11.76 -17.04 -0.75
C LEU A 137 10.52 -16.14 -0.81
N LEU A 138 9.82 -16.07 -1.95
CA LEU A 138 8.63 -15.22 -2.10
C LEU A 138 7.50 -15.65 -1.15
N TRP A 139 7.20 -16.95 -1.06
CA TRP A 139 6.19 -17.44 -0.12
C TRP A 139 6.53 -17.13 1.33
N ARG A 140 7.81 -17.30 1.72
CA ARG A 140 8.25 -16.97 3.08
C ARG A 140 8.21 -15.47 3.34
N ALA A 141 8.55 -14.62 2.37
CA ALA A 141 8.45 -13.18 2.50
C ALA A 141 6.98 -12.72 2.66
N ILE A 142 6.04 -13.34 1.94
CA ILE A 142 4.59 -13.07 2.11
C ILE A 142 4.15 -13.47 3.52
N VAL A 143 4.44 -14.70 3.95
CA VAL A 143 4.04 -15.20 5.28
C VAL A 143 4.66 -14.38 6.40
N LEU A 144 5.97 -14.13 6.35
CA LEU A 144 6.66 -13.31 7.34
C LEU A 144 6.20 -11.86 7.30
N GLY A 145 5.85 -11.33 6.13
CA GLY A 145 5.26 -10.00 5.98
C GLY A 145 3.92 -9.89 6.69
N LEU A 146 3.06 -10.90 6.56
CA LEU A 146 1.80 -10.97 7.31
C LEU A 146 2.06 -11.06 8.81
N VAL A 147 3.01 -11.88 9.26
CA VAL A 147 3.39 -11.99 10.68
C VAL A 147 3.90 -10.66 11.25
N VAL A 148 4.80 -9.99 10.54
CA VAL A 148 5.33 -8.67 10.94
C VAL A 148 4.18 -7.66 11.00
N MET A 149 3.29 -7.66 10.00
CA MET A 149 2.13 -6.76 9.97
C MET A 149 1.18 -7.01 11.15
N VAL A 150 0.83 -8.27 11.45
CA VAL A 150 0.03 -8.62 12.63
C VAL A 150 0.71 -8.13 13.90
N THR A 151 2.02 -8.35 14.02
CA THR A 151 2.82 -7.91 15.18
C THR A 151 2.75 -6.39 15.35
N VAL A 152 2.93 -5.63 14.27
CA VAL A 152 2.84 -4.16 14.28
C VAL A 152 1.43 -3.70 14.65
N VAL A 153 0.39 -4.27 14.06
CA VAL A 153 -1.01 -3.90 14.34
C VAL A 153 -1.36 -4.14 15.80
N VAL A 154 -0.94 -5.27 16.37
CA VAL A 154 -1.21 -5.62 17.78
C VAL A 154 -0.37 -4.77 18.72
N ALA A 155 0.94 -4.64 18.46
CA ALA A 155 1.86 -3.90 19.33
C ALA A 155 1.62 -2.39 19.34
N ALA A 156 1.28 -1.81 18.18
CA ALA A 156 0.99 -0.38 18.06
C ALA A 156 -0.49 -0.02 18.24
N GLY A 157 -1.37 -1.00 18.49
CA GLY A 157 -2.79 -0.76 18.74
C GLY A 157 -3.54 -0.10 17.56
N ILE A 158 -3.10 -0.36 16.33
CA ILE A 158 -3.66 0.26 15.12
C ILE A 158 -5.05 -0.29 14.87
N THR A 159 -6.08 0.57 14.94
CA THR A 159 -7.46 0.17 14.67
C THR A 159 -7.99 0.69 13.35
N GLN A 160 -7.37 1.69 12.73
CA GLN A 160 -7.75 2.17 11.40
C GLN A 160 -6.75 1.72 10.35
N PHE A 161 -7.16 0.69 9.60
CA PHE A 161 -6.34 0.05 8.59
C PHE A 161 -6.92 0.31 7.20
N ARG A 162 -6.10 0.79 6.26
CA ARG A 162 -6.52 0.95 4.87
C ARG A 162 -6.00 -0.22 4.04
N ASP A 163 -6.83 -0.76 3.15
CA ASP A 163 -6.51 -1.94 2.33
C ASP A 163 -5.17 -1.83 1.58
N ARG A 164 -4.80 -0.61 1.15
CA ARG A 164 -3.52 -0.31 0.48
C ARG A 164 -2.26 -0.63 1.29
N TRP A 165 -2.38 -0.87 2.60
CA TRP A 165 -1.25 -1.30 3.44
C TRP A 165 -0.82 -2.74 3.16
N MET A 166 -1.65 -3.53 2.50
CA MET A 166 -1.32 -4.89 2.10
C MET A 166 -0.46 -4.96 0.83
N LEU A 167 -0.37 -3.85 0.09
CA LEU A 167 0.33 -3.78 -1.19
C LEU A 167 1.81 -4.20 -1.09
N PRO A 168 2.62 -3.72 -0.13
CA PRO A 168 4.04 -4.13 -0.04
C PRO A 168 4.21 -5.64 0.15
N ILE A 169 3.25 -6.33 0.77
CA ILE A 169 3.33 -7.78 1.02
C ILE A 169 2.85 -8.54 -0.22
N PHE A 170 1.65 -8.23 -0.72
CA PHE A 170 1.03 -8.98 -1.81
C PHE A 170 1.52 -8.60 -3.21
N ILE A 171 2.39 -7.60 -3.35
CA ILE A 171 3.09 -7.36 -4.64
C ILE A 171 3.90 -8.58 -5.09
N LEU A 172 4.35 -9.42 -4.14
CA LEU A 172 5.05 -10.67 -4.43
C LEU A 172 4.11 -11.81 -4.85
N LEU A 173 2.82 -11.70 -4.54
CA LEU A 173 1.86 -12.80 -4.74
C LEU A 173 1.76 -13.19 -6.23
N PRO A 174 1.53 -12.28 -7.19
CA PRO A 174 1.49 -12.66 -8.61
C PRO A 174 2.76 -13.36 -9.09
N ALA A 175 3.93 -12.93 -8.62
CA ALA A 175 5.21 -13.54 -8.96
C ALA A 175 5.33 -14.97 -8.38
N ALA A 176 4.98 -15.16 -7.10
CA ALA A 176 4.98 -16.49 -6.47
C ALA A 176 4.02 -17.46 -7.19
N LEU A 177 2.82 -16.97 -7.53
CA LEU A 177 1.82 -17.73 -8.28
C LEU A 177 2.29 -18.09 -9.70
N ALA A 178 2.95 -17.15 -10.40
CA ALA A 178 3.54 -17.38 -11.71
C ALA A 178 4.61 -18.49 -11.67
N MET A 179 5.52 -18.46 -10.70
CA MET A 179 6.52 -19.50 -10.52
C MET A 179 5.88 -20.88 -10.28
N ARG A 180 4.77 -20.91 -9.52
CA ARG A 180 4.04 -22.15 -9.26
C ARG A 180 3.39 -22.73 -10.51
N PHE A 181 2.87 -21.89 -11.40
CA PHE A 181 2.34 -22.35 -12.69
C PHE A 181 3.44 -22.78 -13.65
N ASP A 182 4.57 -22.09 -13.69
CA ASP A 182 5.71 -22.50 -14.53
C ASP A 182 6.24 -23.89 -14.15
N ALA A 183 6.25 -24.21 -12.84
CA ALA A 183 6.60 -25.54 -12.32
C ALA A 183 5.66 -26.68 -12.77
N MET A 184 4.50 -26.37 -13.34
CA MET A 184 3.56 -27.33 -13.93
C MET A 184 3.77 -27.55 -15.45
N GLY A 185 4.84 -26.99 -16.02
CA GLY A 185 5.19 -27.15 -17.42
C GLY A 185 4.25 -26.43 -18.38
N GLN A 186 4.08 -26.97 -19.59
CA GLN A 186 3.38 -26.27 -20.69
C GLN A 186 1.94 -25.89 -20.36
N ARG A 187 1.21 -26.75 -19.63
CA ARG A 187 -0.18 -26.50 -19.26
C ARG A 187 -0.29 -25.35 -18.27
N GLY A 188 0.54 -25.35 -17.22
CA GLY A 188 0.57 -24.25 -16.25
C GLY A 188 0.91 -22.92 -16.90
N ARG A 189 1.90 -22.88 -17.80
CA ARG A 189 2.22 -21.68 -18.59
C ARG A 189 1.04 -21.18 -19.43
N LYS A 190 0.29 -22.09 -20.08
CA LYS A 190 -0.93 -21.71 -20.83
C LYS A 190 -2.00 -21.15 -19.90
N THR A 191 -2.27 -21.82 -18.78
CA THR A 191 -3.24 -21.36 -17.77
C THR A 191 -2.86 -20.00 -17.22
N GLN A 192 -1.58 -19.79 -16.86
CA GLN A 192 -1.06 -18.51 -16.43
C GLN A 192 -1.26 -17.43 -17.48
N ALA A 193 -0.91 -17.69 -18.74
CA ALA A 193 -1.11 -16.74 -19.84
C ALA A 193 -2.59 -16.36 -20.01
N THR A 194 -3.51 -17.32 -19.89
CA THR A 194 -4.96 -17.06 -19.92
C THR A 194 -5.39 -16.18 -18.74
N ILE A 195 -4.95 -16.48 -17.51
CA ILE A 195 -5.28 -15.66 -16.33
C ILE A 195 -4.75 -14.24 -16.48
N VAL A 196 -3.49 -14.09 -16.91
CA VAL A 196 -2.87 -12.78 -17.13
C VAL A 196 -3.62 -12.02 -18.22
N PHE A 197 -3.97 -12.67 -19.32
CA PHE A 197 -4.73 -12.06 -20.41
C PHE A 197 -6.13 -11.63 -19.96
N VAL A 198 -6.89 -12.52 -19.31
CA VAL A 198 -8.23 -12.20 -18.79
C VAL A 198 -8.15 -11.11 -17.72
N GLY A 199 -7.17 -11.18 -16.81
CA GLY A 199 -6.95 -10.16 -15.79
C GLY A 199 -6.61 -8.80 -16.38
N ALA A 200 -5.73 -8.75 -17.38
CA ALA A 200 -5.39 -7.52 -18.09
C ALA A 200 -6.60 -6.95 -18.85
N LEU A 201 -7.36 -7.81 -19.54
CA LEU A 201 -8.58 -7.41 -20.23
C LEU A 201 -9.62 -6.87 -19.26
N LEU A 202 -9.87 -7.54 -18.14
CA LEU A 202 -10.77 -7.05 -17.09
C LEU A 202 -10.27 -5.73 -16.49
N ALA A 203 -8.98 -5.58 -16.23
CA ALA A 203 -8.41 -4.34 -15.72
C ALA A 203 -8.64 -3.18 -16.70
N VAL A 204 -8.46 -3.41 -18.00
CA VAL A 204 -8.75 -2.42 -19.06
C VAL A 204 -10.25 -2.11 -19.13
N LEU A 205 -11.12 -3.12 -19.06
CA LEU A 205 -12.58 -2.94 -19.10
C LEU A 205 -13.16 -2.28 -17.84
N VAL A 206 -12.49 -2.39 -16.69
CA VAL A 206 -12.87 -1.69 -15.46
C VAL A 206 -12.64 -0.19 -15.59
N LEU A 207 -11.68 0.27 -16.40
CA LEU A 207 -11.42 1.71 -16.58
C LEU A 207 -12.65 2.49 -17.10
N PRO A 208 -13.29 2.16 -18.23
CA PRO A 208 -14.47 2.89 -18.69
C PRO A 208 -15.65 2.77 -17.73
N LEU A 209 -15.83 1.62 -17.07
CA LEU A 209 -16.88 1.44 -16.06
C LEU A 209 -16.63 2.36 -14.85
N SER A 210 -15.39 2.40 -14.36
CA SER A 210 -14.99 3.26 -13.24
C SER A 210 -15.14 4.73 -13.61
N TRP A 211 -14.76 5.11 -14.83
CA TRP A 211 -14.93 6.46 -15.37
C TRP A 211 -16.41 6.84 -15.44
N TYR A 212 -17.25 5.97 -16.00
CA TYR A 212 -18.69 6.17 -16.04
C TYR A 212 -19.29 6.34 -14.64
N MET A 213 -18.90 5.50 -13.68
CA MET A 213 -19.33 5.64 -12.28
C MET A 213 -18.88 6.96 -11.65
N HIS A 214 -17.67 7.44 -11.97
CA HIS A 214 -17.21 8.74 -11.49
C HIS A 214 -18.00 9.90 -12.11
N LEU A 215 -18.43 9.80 -13.37
CA LEU A 215 -19.24 10.81 -14.03
C LEU A 215 -20.72 10.78 -13.59
N HIS A 216 -21.31 9.59 -13.50
CA HIS A 216 -22.77 9.43 -13.39
C HIS A 216 -23.26 8.81 -12.07
N GLY A 217 -22.41 8.24 -11.22
CA GLY A 217 -22.81 7.47 -10.03
C GLY A 217 -22.40 8.07 -8.68
N GLY A 218 -23.07 7.61 -7.60
CA GLY A 218 -22.63 7.67 -6.20
C GLY A 218 -23.04 8.91 -5.38
N ASP A 219 -23.52 8.67 -4.16
CA ASP A 219 -24.04 9.69 -3.20
C ASP A 219 -22.98 10.35 -2.31
N SER A 220 -21.70 9.96 -2.36
CA SER A 220 -20.76 10.34 -1.28
C SER A 220 -19.41 10.89 -1.74
N ARG A 221 -18.68 10.20 -2.63
CA ARG A 221 -17.26 10.53 -2.94
C ARG A 221 -17.00 11.02 -4.36
N GLY A 222 -17.87 10.69 -5.33
CA GLY A 222 -17.82 11.26 -6.68
C GLY A 222 -18.34 12.70 -6.75
N GLY A 223 -18.98 13.20 -5.69
CA GLY A 223 -19.52 14.57 -5.62
C GLY A 223 -18.45 15.65 -5.71
N VAL A 224 -17.32 15.49 -5.02
CA VAL A 224 -16.27 16.53 -5.00
C VAL A 224 -15.57 16.70 -6.35
N VAL A 225 -15.41 15.61 -7.12
CA VAL A 225 -14.80 15.66 -8.46
C VAL A 225 -15.76 16.28 -9.49
N ARG A 226 -17.07 16.23 -9.22
CA ARG A 226 -18.14 16.81 -10.06
C ARG A 226 -18.70 18.10 -9.49
N MET A 227 -18.06 18.67 -8.47
CA MET A 227 -18.58 19.82 -7.77
C MET A 227 -18.60 21.01 -8.73
N ASP A 228 -19.79 21.56 -8.97
CA ASP A 228 -19.91 22.81 -9.71
C ASP A 228 -19.47 23.95 -8.78
N TYR A 229 -18.19 24.30 -8.86
CA TYR A 229 -17.61 25.34 -8.02
C TYR A 229 -18.25 26.70 -8.25
N ARG A 230 -18.81 26.97 -9.44
CA ARG A 230 -19.51 28.23 -9.72
C ARG A 230 -20.85 28.26 -9.02
N SER A 231 -21.68 27.21 -9.18
CA SER A 231 -22.95 27.13 -8.45
C SER A 231 -22.76 27.09 -6.94
N LEU A 232 -21.72 26.40 -6.45
CA LEU A 232 -21.38 26.40 -5.03
C LEU A 232 -20.98 27.79 -4.54
N TYR A 233 -20.13 28.51 -5.30
CA TYR A 233 -19.75 29.89 -4.97
C TYR A 233 -20.96 30.83 -4.93
N GLU A 234 -21.88 30.71 -5.89
CA GLU A 234 -23.12 31.48 -5.91
C GLU A 234 -24.02 31.17 -4.70
N GLN A 235 -24.14 29.89 -4.33
CA GLN A 235 -24.92 29.48 -3.15
C GLN A 235 -24.31 29.97 -1.84
N ILE A 236 -22.99 29.90 -1.69
CA ILE A 236 -22.28 30.41 -0.51
C ILE A 236 -22.46 31.94 -0.36
N ASN A 237 -22.54 32.66 -1.49
CA ASN A 237 -22.73 34.11 -1.50
C ASN A 237 -24.22 34.54 -1.48
N ALA A 238 -25.17 33.62 -1.44
CA ALA A 238 -26.60 33.93 -1.57
C ALA A 238 -27.11 34.83 -0.43
N ASP A 239 -26.58 34.66 0.78
CA ASP A 239 -26.96 35.43 1.97
C ASP A 239 -26.06 36.66 2.21
N GLY A 240 -25.11 36.91 1.31
CA GLY A 240 -24.17 38.03 1.39
C GLY A 240 -22.77 37.67 0.89
N PRO A 241 -21.92 38.68 0.61
CA PRO A 241 -20.58 38.44 0.09
C PRO A 241 -19.69 37.72 1.13
N VAL A 242 -19.17 36.57 0.75
CA VAL A 242 -18.24 35.74 1.53
C VAL A 242 -16.83 35.92 0.97
N LYS A 243 -15.90 36.37 1.83
CA LYS A 243 -14.48 36.52 1.48
C LYS A 243 -13.60 35.36 1.93
N THR A 244 -14.09 34.54 2.86
CA THR A 244 -13.30 33.47 3.46
C THR A 244 -14.13 32.20 3.54
N VAL A 245 -13.59 31.10 3.01
CA VAL A 245 -14.20 29.77 3.09
C VAL A 245 -13.24 28.83 3.81
N VAL A 246 -13.74 28.17 4.85
CA VAL A 246 -12.98 27.24 5.67
C VAL A 246 -13.50 25.82 5.43
N SER A 247 -12.61 24.87 5.16
CA SER A 247 -12.93 23.46 4.93
C SER A 247 -11.92 22.57 5.66
N SER A 248 -12.29 21.32 5.92
CA SER A 248 -11.36 20.29 6.42
C SER A 248 -10.71 19.48 5.29
N TRP A 249 -10.75 19.99 4.05
CA TRP A 249 -10.25 19.26 2.89
C TRP A 249 -9.93 20.18 1.70
N PHE A 250 -8.92 19.79 0.90
CA PHE A 250 -8.26 20.60 -0.13
C PHE A 250 -9.13 21.10 -1.29
N TRP A 251 -10.32 20.53 -1.49
CA TRP A 251 -11.22 20.93 -2.59
C TRP A 251 -11.64 22.39 -2.52
N VAL A 252 -11.64 23.01 -1.32
CA VAL A 252 -11.97 24.42 -1.13
C VAL A 252 -11.07 25.36 -1.94
N GLY A 253 -9.82 24.97 -2.18
CA GLY A 253 -8.88 25.73 -2.99
C GLY A 253 -9.36 25.94 -4.43
N ASN A 254 -10.16 25.03 -4.98
CA ASN A 254 -10.71 25.15 -6.34
C ASN A 254 -11.75 26.28 -6.46
N LEU A 255 -12.34 26.78 -5.36
CA LEU A 255 -13.19 27.97 -5.41
C LEU A 255 -12.41 29.20 -5.89
N ARG A 256 -11.09 29.23 -5.72
CA ARG A 256 -10.23 30.30 -6.24
C ARG A 256 -10.13 30.34 -7.77
N LEU A 257 -10.62 29.30 -8.46
CA LEU A 257 -10.79 29.33 -9.91
C LEU A 257 -12.02 30.15 -10.33
N VAL A 258 -12.98 30.35 -9.43
CA VAL A 258 -14.18 31.17 -9.65
C VAL A 258 -13.94 32.60 -9.19
N ASP A 259 -13.32 32.77 -8.01
CA ASP A 259 -12.89 34.06 -7.47
C ASP A 259 -11.46 33.98 -6.91
N ALA A 260 -10.51 34.57 -7.62
CA ALA A 260 -9.09 34.51 -7.27
C ALA A 260 -8.76 35.18 -5.92
N ASP A 261 -9.61 36.14 -5.49
CA ASP A 261 -9.44 36.92 -4.26
C ASP A 261 -10.04 36.23 -3.03
N LEU A 262 -10.77 35.12 -3.22
CA LEU A 262 -11.33 34.33 -2.14
C LEU A 262 -10.22 33.72 -1.27
N ILE A 263 -10.34 33.91 0.05
CA ILE A 263 -9.46 33.29 1.03
C ILE A 263 -9.99 31.88 1.31
N ALA A 264 -9.34 30.86 0.72
CA ALA A 264 -9.64 29.45 0.99
C ALA A 264 -8.67 28.94 2.06
N LEU A 265 -9.21 28.48 3.19
CA LEU A 265 -8.44 27.96 4.31
C LEU A 265 -8.80 26.50 4.56
N ASP A 266 -7.78 25.71 4.90
CA ASP A 266 -7.92 24.36 5.42
C ASP A 266 -7.01 24.16 6.64
N ASP A 267 -7.24 23.09 7.41
CA ASP A 267 -6.49 22.80 8.63
C ASP A 267 -4.99 22.50 8.37
N GLU A 268 -4.62 22.16 7.13
CA GLU A 268 -3.22 22.01 6.71
C GLU A 268 -2.61 23.34 6.19
N THR A 269 -3.39 24.43 6.07
CA THR A 269 -2.87 25.74 5.64
C THR A 269 -1.87 26.28 6.68
N PRO A 270 -0.68 26.78 6.28
CA PRO A 270 0.26 27.40 7.20
C PRO A 270 -0.40 28.49 8.05
N ASP A 271 -0.11 28.50 9.35
CA ASP A 271 -0.68 29.44 10.32
C ASP A 271 -2.23 29.46 10.39
N PHE A 272 -2.92 28.39 9.96
CA PHE A 272 -4.40 28.31 9.95
C PHE A 272 -5.07 28.83 11.23
N ALA A 273 -4.57 28.42 12.41
CA ALA A 273 -5.10 28.83 13.72
C ALA A 273 -5.01 30.35 13.99
N ARG A 274 -4.09 31.06 13.34
CA ARG A 274 -4.02 32.54 13.37
C ARG A 274 -4.95 33.17 12.35
N SER A 275 -5.14 32.51 11.20
CA SER A 275 -5.93 33.01 10.06
C SER A 275 -7.45 32.97 10.29
N ILE A 276 -7.92 32.22 11.28
CA ILE A 276 -9.36 32.08 11.64
C ILE A 276 -9.76 32.84 12.92
N ARG A 277 -8.84 33.59 13.54
CA ARG A 277 -9.10 34.44 14.71
C ARG A 277 -9.35 35.89 14.29
#